data_AF-A0A7J2H7L2-F1
#
_entry.id   AF-A0A7J2H7L2-F1
#
_cell.length_a   1.000
_cell.length_b   1.000
_cell.length_c   1.000
_cell.angle_alpha   90.00
_cell.angle_beta   90.00
_cell.angle_gamma   90.00
#
_symmetry.space_group_name_H-M   'P 1'
#
loop_
_entity.id
_entity.type
_entity.pdbx_description
1 polymer ?
#
loop_
_entity_poly.entity_id
_entity_poly.type
_entity_poly.pdbx_seq_one_letter_code
_entity_poly.pdbx_strand_id
1 'polypeptide(L)'
;VQDLEYVRAGEKILHVGRDVVERLRSRDRELRSELSGQQKAYAVQILVLIVIFSIIALPGLRDQVLGVLRALISTLGLEAKLTEFLVFLVLYLAFFSISSIMNFVVSRNIEKSGGPIQVPAFYTVTSRGLILEGRTPLRAPLKPTEIKVNTRRRFLELRVRAPTPGARAPTSRIRLYYENPRRLEEYLRKLTEESR
;
A
#
# COMPACT_ATOMS: atom_id res chain seq x y z
N VAL A 1 14.70 12.71 5.97
CA VAL A 1 14.78 14.18 5.86
C VAL A 1 15.76 14.59 4.76
N GLN A 2 16.97 14.02 4.73
CA GLN A 2 18.01 14.28 3.72
C GLN A 2 17.52 14.20 2.25
N ASP A 3 16.76 13.17 1.87
CA ASP A 3 16.25 13.05 0.48
C ASP A 3 15.19 14.12 0.14
N LEU A 4 14.39 14.56 1.10
CA LEU A 4 13.38 15.59 0.86
C LEU A 4 14.03 16.95 0.64
N GLU A 5 15.04 17.28 1.44
CA GLU A 5 15.83 18.50 1.28
C GLU A 5 16.60 18.48 -0.04
N TYR A 6 17.21 17.35 -0.39
CA TYR A 6 17.89 17.17 -1.67
C TYR A 6 16.97 17.46 -2.86
N VAL A 7 15.78 16.85 -2.89
CA VAL A 7 14.82 17.04 -4.00
C VAL A 7 14.24 18.46 -3.99
N ARG A 8 13.97 19.05 -2.82
CA ARG A 8 13.47 20.43 -2.68
C ARG A 8 14.48 21.49 -3.12
N ALA A 9 15.77 21.22 -2.96
CA ALA A 9 16.85 22.11 -3.41
C ALA A 9 17.03 22.12 -4.94
N GLY A 10 16.36 21.23 -5.67
CA GLY A 10 16.32 21.26 -7.13
C GLY A 10 15.47 22.42 -7.65
N GLU A 11 15.76 22.86 -8.87
CA GLU A 11 14.95 23.86 -9.58
C GLU A 11 13.53 23.32 -9.79
N LYS A 12 12.51 24.13 -9.53
CA LYS A 12 11.11 23.73 -9.70
C LYS A 12 10.73 23.79 -11.18
N ILE A 13 10.54 22.62 -11.79
CA ILE A 13 10.18 22.49 -13.22
C ILE A 13 8.66 22.61 -13.40
N LEU A 14 7.90 21.93 -12.54
CA LEU A 14 6.44 21.89 -12.63
C LEU A 14 5.84 21.71 -11.24
N HIS A 15 4.82 22.48 -10.92
CA HIS A 15 3.96 22.26 -9.77
C HIS A 15 2.53 22.03 -10.25
N VAL A 16 1.89 20.95 -9.78
CA VAL A 16 0.48 20.67 -10.07
C VAL A 16 -0.30 20.73 -8.77
N GLY A 17 -1.17 21.74 -8.68
CA GLY A 17 -2.00 22.02 -7.52
C GLY A 17 -3.13 21.02 -7.31
N ARG A 18 -3.70 21.04 -6.10
CA ARG A 18 -4.78 20.14 -5.69
C ARG A 18 -6.04 20.28 -6.55
N ASP A 19 -6.38 21.50 -6.91
CA ASP A 19 -7.53 21.84 -7.74
C ASP A 19 -7.44 21.17 -9.13
N VAL A 20 -6.26 21.20 -9.76
CA VAL A 20 -6.02 20.59 -11.07
C VAL A 20 -6.11 19.07 -10.97
N VAL A 21 -5.43 18.48 -9.99
CA VAL A 21 -5.45 17.03 -9.78
C VAL A 21 -6.88 16.55 -9.51
N GLU A 22 -7.61 17.23 -8.62
CA GLU A 22 -8.97 16.84 -8.25
C GLU A 22 -9.96 17.00 -9.42
N ARG A 23 -9.85 18.08 -10.21
CA ARG A 23 -10.63 18.29 -11.43
C ARG A 23 -10.40 17.18 -12.45
N LEU A 24 -9.17 16.74 -12.65
CA LEU A 24 -8.85 15.66 -13.58
C LEU A 24 -9.25 14.29 -13.03
N ARG A 25 -8.97 14.04 -11.75
CA ARG A 25 -9.33 12.82 -11.00
C ARG A 25 -10.84 12.58 -11.02
N SER A 26 -11.66 13.60 -10.78
CA SER A 26 -13.13 13.47 -10.76
C SER A 26 -13.74 13.11 -12.12
N ARG A 27 -13.04 13.44 -13.22
CA ARG A 27 -13.44 13.07 -14.59
C ARG A 27 -13.02 11.65 -14.96
N ASP A 28 -12.14 11.02 -14.18
CA ASP A 28 -11.70 9.64 -14.40
C ASP A 28 -12.70 8.64 -13.81
N ARG A 29 -13.69 8.25 -14.63
CA ARG A 29 -14.77 7.32 -14.23
C ARG A 29 -14.26 5.94 -13.85
N GLU A 30 -13.16 5.49 -14.46
CA GLU A 30 -12.58 4.16 -14.25
C GLU A 30 -11.74 4.10 -12.96
N LEU A 31 -11.22 5.23 -12.49
CA LEU A 31 -10.45 5.28 -11.23
C LEU A 31 -11.26 4.74 -10.06
N ARG A 32 -12.56 5.04 -9.97
CA ARG A 32 -13.41 4.58 -8.88
C ARG A 32 -13.50 3.05 -8.85
N SER A 33 -13.66 2.40 -10.01
CA SER A 33 -13.66 0.94 -10.09
C SER A 33 -12.32 0.34 -9.67
N GLU A 34 -11.20 0.93 -10.13
CA GLU A 34 -9.85 0.47 -9.78
C GLU A 34 -9.57 0.59 -8.28
N LEU A 35 -9.91 1.73 -7.67
CA LEU A 35 -9.76 1.96 -6.23
C LEU A 35 -10.71 1.10 -5.41
N SER A 36 -11.94 0.87 -5.87
CA SER A 36 -12.92 0.05 -5.15
C SER A 36 -12.46 -1.40 -4.96
N GLY A 37 -11.74 -1.96 -5.93
CA GLY A 37 -11.14 -3.30 -5.79
C GLY A 37 -10.12 -3.34 -4.66
N GLN A 38 -9.27 -2.32 -4.57
CA GLN A 38 -8.27 -2.18 -3.51
C GLN A 38 -8.92 -1.94 -2.13
N GLN A 39 -9.94 -1.07 -2.07
CA GLN A 39 -10.69 -0.79 -0.84
C GLN A 39 -11.43 -2.02 -0.33
N LYS A 40 -12.06 -2.81 -1.21
CA LYS A 40 -12.70 -4.08 -0.83
C LYS A 40 -11.69 -5.04 -0.22
N ALA A 41 -10.50 -5.15 -0.79
CA ALA A 41 -9.44 -6.01 -0.26
C ALA A 41 -9.01 -5.58 1.15
N TYR A 42 -8.82 -4.28 1.40
CA TYR A 42 -8.52 -3.78 2.74
C TYR A 42 -9.72 -3.89 3.71
N ALA A 43 -10.96 -3.77 3.23
CA ALA A 43 -12.15 -3.94 4.05
C ALA A 43 -12.25 -5.37 4.59
N VAL A 44 -11.93 -6.38 3.77
CA VAL A 44 -11.86 -7.78 4.23
C VAL A 44 -10.81 -7.95 5.33
N GLN A 45 -9.64 -7.31 5.19
CA GLN A 45 -8.61 -7.34 6.22
C GLN A 45 -9.07 -6.69 7.53
N ILE A 46 -9.76 -5.55 7.45
CA ILE A 46 -10.35 -4.89 8.61
C ILE A 46 -11.41 -5.78 9.26
N LEU A 47 -12.25 -6.47 8.48
CA LEU A 47 -13.26 -7.38 9.00
C LEU A 47 -12.63 -8.52 9.81
N VAL A 48 -11.53 -9.11 9.34
CA VAL A 48 -10.79 -10.14 10.10
C VAL A 48 -10.30 -9.59 11.44
N LEU A 49 -9.76 -8.37 11.46
CA LEU A 49 -9.33 -7.72 12.70
C LEU A 49 -10.52 -7.50 13.64
N ILE A 50 -11.66 -7.04 13.14
CA ILE A 50 -12.89 -6.88 13.93
C ILE A 50 -13.30 -8.20 14.56
N VAL A 51 -13.24 -9.32 13.83
CA VAL A 51 -13.57 -10.65 14.36
C VAL A 51 -12.61 -11.04 15.49
N ILE A 52 -11.30 -10.87 15.28
CA ILE A 52 -10.28 -11.16 16.31
C ILE A 52 -10.52 -10.29 17.56
N PHE A 53 -10.71 -8.99 17.39
CA PHE A 53 -10.99 -8.07 18.49
C PHE A 53 -12.29 -8.42 19.21
N SER A 54 -13.33 -8.84 18.49
CA SER A 54 -14.59 -9.27 19.09
C SER A 54 -14.39 -10.51 19.97
N ILE A 55 -13.59 -11.49 19.51
CA ILE A 55 -13.25 -12.69 20.30
C ILE A 55 -12.49 -12.29 21.57
N ILE A 56 -11.57 -11.33 21.50
CA ILE A 56 -10.77 -10.91 22.66
C ILE A 56 -11.60 -10.07 23.65
N ALA A 57 -12.41 -9.14 23.13
CA ALA A 57 -13.13 -8.14 23.92
C ALA A 57 -14.41 -8.68 24.56
N LEU A 58 -15.10 -9.64 23.93
CA LEU A 58 -16.35 -10.20 24.42
C LEU A 58 -16.06 -11.47 25.24
N PRO A 59 -16.27 -11.46 26.58
CA PRO A 59 -15.94 -12.60 27.43
C PRO A 59 -16.63 -13.90 26.98
N GLY A 60 -17.91 -13.83 26.60
CA GLY A 60 -18.65 -15.00 26.13
C GLY A 60 -18.04 -15.67 24.89
N LEU A 61 -17.58 -14.89 23.90
CA LEU A 61 -16.90 -15.43 22.73
C LEU A 61 -15.51 -15.96 23.08
N ARG A 62 -14.77 -15.22 23.91
CA ARG A 62 -13.45 -15.63 24.38
C ARG A 62 -13.50 -16.97 25.08
N ASP A 63 -14.42 -17.13 26.03
CA ASP A 63 -14.52 -18.31 26.87
C ASP A 63 -15.00 -19.52 26.07
N GLN A 64 -15.85 -19.33 25.05
CA GLN A 64 -16.19 -20.37 24.09
C GLN A 64 -14.97 -20.84 23.29
N VAL A 65 -14.20 -19.91 22.72
CA VAL A 65 -13.00 -20.24 21.94
C VAL A 65 -11.96 -20.92 22.83
N LEU A 66 -11.70 -20.38 24.03
CA LEU A 66 -10.80 -20.99 25.00
C LEU A 66 -11.29 -22.38 25.42
N GLY A 67 -12.59 -22.59 25.59
CA GLY A 67 -13.18 -23.89 25.90
C GLY A 67 -12.91 -24.93 24.81
N VAL A 68 -13.10 -24.56 23.55
CA VAL A 68 -12.78 -25.43 22.40
C VAL A 68 -11.29 -25.77 22.37
N LEU A 69 -10.41 -24.78 22.54
CA LEU A 69 -8.96 -24.99 22.56
C LEU A 69 -8.53 -25.86 23.75
N ARG A 70 -9.09 -25.63 24.93
CA ARG A 70 -8.84 -26.43 26.13
C ARG A 70 -9.24 -27.88 25.91
N ALA A 71 -10.42 -28.14 25.35
CA ALA A 71 -10.90 -29.49 25.07
C ALA A 71 -9.97 -30.24 24.10
N LEU A 72 -9.47 -29.54 23.06
CA LEU A 72 -8.50 -30.12 22.12
C LEU A 72 -7.17 -30.44 22.79
N ILE A 73 -6.64 -29.52 23.59
CA ILE A 73 -5.30 -29.66 24.21
C ILE A 73 -5.32 -30.60 25.41
N SER A 74 -6.42 -30.69 26.15
CA SER A 74 -6.56 -31.60 27.30
C SER A 74 -6.45 -33.08 26.91
N THR A 75 -6.67 -33.42 25.65
CA THR A 75 -6.46 -34.79 25.13
C THR A 75 -5.00 -35.24 25.21
N LEU A 76 -4.06 -34.30 25.36
CA LEU A 76 -2.62 -34.58 25.46
C LEU A 76 -2.18 -35.04 26.86
N GLY A 77 -3.07 -35.03 27.86
CA GLY A 77 -2.76 -35.51 29.22
C GLY A 77 -1.72 -34.68 29.98
N LEU A 78 -1.60 -33.39 29.67
CA LEU A 78 -0.59 -32.49 30.24
C LEU A 78 -1.01 -31.90 31.59
N GLU A 79 -0.03 -31.41 32.37
CA GLU A 79 -0.28 -30.67 33.60
C GLU A 79 -1.14 -29.42 33.33
N ALA A 80 -2.02 -29.06 34.28
CA ALA A 80 -2.96 -27.94 34.14
C ALA A 80 -2.30 -26.60 33.72
N LYS A 81 -1.15 -26.24 34.32
CA LYS A 81 -0.43 -25.00 33.97
C LYS A 81 0.11 -25.03 32.54
N LEU A 82 0.61 -26.18 32.10
CA LEU A 82 1.13 -26.36 30.74
C LEU A 82 -0.01 -26.34 29.72
N THR A 83 -1.15 -26.95 30.04
CA THR A 83 -2.38 -26.88 29.22
C THR A 83 -2.82 -25.44 29.01
N GLU A 84 -2.91 -24.63 30.06
CA GLU A 84 -3.30 -23.21 29.93
C GLU A 84 -2.29 -22.41 29.09
N PHE A 85 -0.99 -22.63 29.29
CA PHE A 85 0.04 -21.99 28.47
C PHE A 85 -0.15 -22.33 26.98
N LEU A 86 -0.34 -23.60 26.65
CA LEU A 86 -0.54 -24.05 25.27
C LEU A 86 -1.83 -23.51 24.65
N VAL A 87 -2.91 -23.40 25.43
CA VAL A 87 -4.18 -22.83 24.96
C VAL A 87 -3.98 -21.39 24.49
N PHE A 88 -3.33 -20.56 25.30
CA PHE A 88 -3.05 -19.18 24.91
C PHE A 88 -2.05 -19.10 23.76
N LEU A 89 -1.00 -19.95 23.76
CA LEU A 89 -0.04 -20.00 22.67
C LEU A 89 -0.73 -20.32 21.33
N VAL A 90 -1.58 -21.34 21.30
CA VAL A 90 -2.34 -21.74 20.11
C VAL A 90 -3.32 -20.65 19.69
N LEU A 91 -4.01 -20.01 20.65
CA LEU A 91 -4.92 -18.89 20.35
C LEU A 91 -4.21 -17.75 19.63
N TYR A 92 -3.07 -17.29 20.16
CA TYR A 92 -2.31 -16.19 19.55
C TYR A 92 -1.67 -16.60 18.23
N LEU A 93 -1.15 -17.83 18.12
CA LEU A 93 -0.64 -18.37 16.85
C LEU A 93 -1.74 -18.47 15.80
N ALA A 94 -2.97 -18.84 16.18
CA ALA A 94 -4.10 -18.87 15.27
C ALA A 94 -4.44 -17.46 14.77
N PHE A 95 -4.53 -16.46 15.66
CA PHE A 95 -4.76 -15.07 15.25
C PHE A 95 -3.65 -14.54 14.34
N PHE A 96 -2.39 -14.78 14.70
CA PHE A 96 -1.24 -14.40 13.89
C PHE A 96 -1.28 -15.05 12.51
N SER A 97 -1.57 -16.35 12.44
CA SER A 97 -1.62 -17.12 11.20
C SER A 97 -2.76 -16.66 10.30
N ILE A 98 -3.97 -16.49 10.85
CA ILE A 98 -5.14 -15.98 10.12
C ILE A 98 -4.84 -14.59 9.55
N SER A 99 -4.28 -13.69 10.35
CA SER A 99 -3.93 -12.34 9.91
C SER A 99 -2.83 -12.35 8.84
N SER A 100 -1.81 -13.19 9.00
CA SER A 100 -0.70 -13.31 8.05
C SER A 100 -1.14 -13.90 6.71
N ILE A 101 -1.97 -14.96 6.74
CA ILE A 101 -2.55 -15.57 5.53
C ILE A 101 -3.43 -14.56 4.81
N MET A 102 -4.29 -13.83 5.54
CA MET A 102 -5.16 -12.82 4.93
C MET A 102 -4.35 -11.69 4.30
N ASN A 103 -3.33 -11.18 4.99
CA ASN A 103 -2.40 -10.20 4.45
C ASN A 103 -1.73 -10.70 3.16
N PHE A 104 -1.26 -11.94 3.15
CA PHE A 104 -0.64 -12.55 1.97
C PHE A 104 -1.62 -12.66 0.78
N VAL A 105 -2.85 -13.10 1.03
CA VAL A 105 -3.90 -13.19 -0.01
C VAL A 105 -4.24 -11.81 -0.58
N VAL A 106 -4.46 -10.82 0.30
CA VAL A 106 -4.78 -9.43 -0.10
C VAL A 106 -3.64 -8.81 -0.90
N SER A 107 -2.41 -8.87 -0.39
CA SER A 107 -1.23 -8.32 -1.06
C SER A 107 -1.00 -8.96 -2.42
N ARG A 108 -1.08 -10.30 -2.53
CA ARG A 108 -0.95 -11.01 -3.80
C ARG A 108 -2.04 -10.64 -4.81
N ASN A 109 -3.27 -10.44 -4.36
CA ASN A 109 -4.37 -10.00 -5.23
C ASN A 109 -4.14 -8.57 -5.75
N ILE A 110 -3.68 -7.66 -4.89
CA ILE A 110 -3.36 -6.28 -5.29
C ILE A 110 -2.17 -6.26 -6.25
N GLU A 111 -1.14 -7.09 -6.02
CA GLU A 111 0.02 -7.22 -6.90
C GLU A 111 -0.34 -7.74 -8.29
N LYS A 112 -1.26 -8.71 -8.39
CA LYS A 112 -1.78 -9.20 -9.69
C LYS A 112 -2.40 -8.07 -10.51
N SER A 113 -3.03 -7.09 -9.85
CA SER A 113 -3.60 -5.91 -10.51
C SER A 113 -2.59 -4.81 -10.83
N GLY A 114 -1.29 -5.05 -10.62
CA GLY A 114 -0.23 -4.06 -10.87
C GLY A 114 0.33 -3.41 -9.61
N GLY A 115 -0.20 -3.72 -8.43
CA GLY A 115 0.12 -3.07 -7.17
C GLY A 115 -0.90 -1.99 -6.76
N PRO A 116 -0.81 -1.48 -5.52
CA PRO A 116 -1.68 -0.42 -5.04
C PRO A 116 -1.54 0.85 -5.89
N ILE A 117 -2.67 1.50 -6.19
CA ILE A 117 -2.69 2.79 -6.88
C ILE A 117 -2.65 3.88 -5.82
N GLN A 118 -1.69 4.79 -5.97
CA GLN A 118 -1.58 6.01 -5.19
C GLN A 118 -1.78 7.22 -6.09
N VAL A 119 -2.77 8.05 -5.75
CA VAL A 119 -3.01 9.34 -6.42
C VAL A 119 -2.66 10.44 -5.42
N PRO A 120 -1.54 11.15 -5.57
CA PRO A 120 -1.19 12.25 -4.68
C PRO A 120 -2.14 13.42 -4.89
N ALA A 121 -2.51 14.13 -3.82
CA ALA A 121 -3.38 15.30 -3.92
C ALA A 121 -2.75 16.45 -4.72
N PHE A 122 -1.42 16.60 -4.64
CA PHE A 122 -0.63 17.56 -5.43
C PHE A 122 0.80 17.04 -5.51
N TYR A 123 1.57 17.52 -6.49
CA TYR A 123 2.96 17.11 -6.62
C TYR A 123 3.82 18.21 -7.26
N THR A 124 5.13 18.12 -7.05
CA THR A 124 6.11 19.05 -7.60
C THR A 124 7.23 18.26 -8.27
N VAL A 125 7.45 18.51 -9.54
CA VAL A 125 8.61 18.02 -10.29
C VAL A 125 9.73 19.05 -10.13
N THR A 126 10.89 18.60 -9.66
CA THR A 126 12.10 19.41 -9.58
C THR A 126 13.20 18.80 -10.44
N SER A 127 14.28 19.54 -10.70
CA SER A 127 15.46 19.00 -11.40
C SER A 127 16.14 17.84 -10.65
N ARG A 128 15.83 17.63 -9.37
CA ARG A 128 16.43 16.58 -8.53
C ARG A 128 15.48 15.43 -8.20
N GLY A 129 14.24 15.47 -8.69
CA GLY A 129 13.27 14.41 -8.46
C GLY A 129 11.81 14.89 -8.43
N LEU A 130 10.96 14.09 -7.79
CA LEU A 130 9.53 14.33 -7.68
C LEU A 130 9.12 14.35 -6.20
N ILE A 131 8.33 15.34 -5.80
CA ILE A 131 7.80 15.45 -4.43
C ILE A 131 6.30 15.26 -4.48
N LEU A 132 5.81 14.24 -3.78
CA LEU A 132 4.37 13.98 -3.62
C LEU A 132 3.88 14.62 -2.32
N GLU A 133 2.81 15.42 -2.43
CA GLU A 133 2.14 16.06 -1.29
C GLU A 133 3.08 16.81 -0.34
N GLY A 134 4.19 17.34 -0.87
CA GLY A 134 5.19 18.08 -0.12
C GLY A 134 6.04 17.23 0.85
N ARG A 135 5.80 15.92 0.98
CA ARG A 135 6.39 15.09 2.05
C ARG A 135 7.12 13.85 1.56
N THR A 136 6.72 13.27 0.44
CA THR A 136 7.30 12.03 -0.07
C THR A 136 8.22 12.35 -1.24
N PRO A 137 9.56 12.37 -1.05
CA PRO A 137 10.49 12.56 -2.14
C PRO A 137 10.71 11.27 -2.92
N LEU A 138 10.77 11.39 -4.24
CA LEU A 138 11.25 10.40 -5.19
C LEU A 138 12.50 11.01 -5.83
N ARG A 139 13.66 10.61 -5.32
CA ARG A 139 14.96 11.14 -5.72
C ARG A 139 15.33 10.70 -7.13
N ALA A 140 15.88 11.62 -7.93
CA ALA A 140 16.48 11.29 -9.21
C ALA A 140 17.84 10.56 -9.01
N PRO A 141 18.20 9.58 -9.87
CA PRO A 141 17.43 9.09 -11.01
C PRO A 141 16.15 8.35 -10.57
N LEU A 142 15.03 8.67 -11.19
CA LEU A 142 13.81 7.89 -11.01
C LEU A 142 14.05 6.50 -11.61
N LYS A 143 13.74 5.44 -10.85
CA LYS A 143 13.87 4.04 -11.33
C LYS A 143 12.49 3.38 -11.45
N PRO A 144 11.57 3.91 -12.29
CA PRO A 144 10.32 3.24 -12.53
C PRO A 144 10.57 1.92 -13.28
N THR A 145 9.87 0.88 -12.89
CA THR A 145 9.81 -0.38 -13.65
C THR A 145 9.01 -0.21 -14.94
N GLU A 146 8.03 0.69 -14.93
CA GLU A 146 7.13 0.96 -16.06
C GLU A 146 6.62 2.41 -15.97
N ILE A 147 6.51 3.08 -17.12
CA ILE A 147 5.87 4.39 -17.26
C ILE A 147 4.70 4.20 -18.23
N LYS A 148 3.48 4.55 -17.80
CA LYS A 148 2.28 4.45 -18.64
C LYS A 148 1.61 5.80 -18.79
N VAL A 149 1.50 6.28 -20.02
CA VAL A 149 0.85 7.56 -20.35
C VAL A 149 -0.55 7.30 -20.88
N ASN A 150 -1.56 7.95 -20.29
CA ASN A 150 -2.93 7.91 -20.77
C ASN A 150 -3.44 9.32 -21.07
N THR A 151 -3.41 9.70 -22.35
CA THR A 151 -3.87 11.01 -22.82
C THR A 151 -5.39 11.18 -22.71
N ARG A 152 -6.16 10.11 -22.92
CA ARG A 152 -7.63 10.13 -22.81
C ARG A 152 -8.11 10.42 -21.39
N ARG A 153 -7.51 9.75 -20.41
CA ARG A 153 -7.81 9.89 -18.97
C ARG A 153 -6.93 10.93 -18.28
N ARG A 154 -6.03 11.60 -19.03
CA ARG A 154 -5.18 12.73 -18.60
C ARG A 154 -4.30 12.43 -17.37
N PHE A 155 -3.63 11.29 -17.40
CA PHE A 155 -2.67 10.91 -16.36
C PHE A 155 -1.43 10.23 -16.92
N LEU A 156 -0.38 10.23 -16.10
CA LEU A 156 0.81 9.40 -16.24
C LEU A 156 0.95 8.53 -14.99
N GLU A 157 1.23 7.25 -15.16
CA GLU A 157 1.39 6.30 -14.07
C GLU A 157 2.83 5.77 -14.03
N LEU A 158 3.48 5.94 -12.88
CA LEU A 158 4.81 5.41 -12.60
C LEU A 158 4.67 4.15 -11.75
N ARG A 159 5.21 3.03 -12.24
CA ARG A 159 5.33 1.83 -11.44
C ARG A 159 6.68 1.80 -10.75
N VAL A 160 6.70 1.93 -9.43
CA VAL A 160 7.94 1.96 -8.63
C VAL A 160 8.00 0.72 -7.73
N ARG A 161 9.19 0.13 -7.59
CA ARG A 161 9.42 -0.90 -6.57
C ARG A 161 9.87 -0.22 -5.28
N ALA A 162 9.28 -0.60 -4.16
CA ALA A 162 9.78 -0.15 -2.86
C ALA A 162 11.20 -0.71 -2.64
N PRO A 163 12.19 0.08 -2.20
CA PRO A 163 13.51 -0.45 -1.88
C PRO A 163 13.43 -1.28 -0.59
N THR A 164 13.06 -2.56 -0.71
CA THR A 164 12.98 -3.50 0.43
C THR A 164 14.01 -4.61 0.23
N PRO A 165 14.99 -4.78 1.13
CA PRO A 165 15.94 -5.90 1.06
C PRO A 165 15.25 -7.25 1.28
N GLY A 166 15.61 -8.27 0.51
CA GLY A 166 15.33 -9.69 0.82
C GLY A 166 13.99 -10.28 0.34
N ALA A 167 13.02 -9.48 -0.11
CA ALA A 167 11.78 -9.97 -0.71
C ALA A 167 11.48 -9.24 -2.02
N ARG A 168 10.63 -9.82 -2.87
CA ARG A 168 10.12 -9.18 -4.09
C ARG A 168 9.45 -7.87 -3.69
N ALA A 169 10.19 -6.77 -3.83
CA ALA A 169 9.76 -5.44 -3.45
C ALA A 169 8.36 -5.16 -3.98
N PRO A 170 7.38 -4.81 -3.12
CA PRO A 170 6.03 -4.54 -3.58
C PRO A 170 6.07 -3.40 -4.60
N THR A 171 5.45 -3.62 -5.76
CA THR A 171 5.31 -2.58 -6.77
C THR A 171 4.17 -1.66 -6.38
N SER A 172 4.37 -0.35 -6.37
CA SER A 172 3.33 0.67 -6.21
C SER A 172 3.15 1.42 -7.53
N ARG A 173 1.92 1.85 -7.82
CA ARG A 173 1.56 2.62 -9.01
C ARG A 173 1.21 4.04 -8.58
N ILE A 174 2.08 4.98 -8.92
CA ILE A 174 1.89 6.40 -8.61
C ILE A 174 1.29 7.06 -9.84
N ARG A 175 0.01 7.45 -9.74
CA ARG A 175 -0.72 8.08 -10.83
C ARG A 175 -0.73 9.59 -10.67
N LEU A 176 -0.10 10.29 -11.59
CA LEU A 176 0.05 11.73 -11.66
C LEU A 176 -0.91 12.29 -12.70
N TYR A 177 -1.90 13.07 -12.27
CA TYR A 177 -2.84 13.74 -13.17
C TYR A 177 -2.28 15.05 -13.68
N TYR A 178 -2.36 15.26 -15.00
CA TYR A 178 -1.95 16.50 -15.63
C TYR A 178 -2.66 16.71 -16.97
N GLU A 179 -2.91 17.97 -17.35
CA GLU A 179 -3.69 18.28 -18.54
C GLU A 179 -3.06 17.74 -19.82
N ASN A 180 -1.72 17.78 -19.90
CA ASN A 180 -0.95 17.21 -21.00
C ASN A 180 0.04 16.14 -20.47
N PRO A 181 -0.40 14.87 -20.32
CA PRO A 181 0.43 13.85 -19.70
C PRO A 181 1.66 13.46 -20.54
N ARG A 182 1.70 13.75 -21.85
CA ARG A 182 2.92 13.61 -22.67
C ARG A 182 3.99 14.62 -22.29
N ARG A 183 3.60 15.87 -22.05
CA ARG A 183 4.52 16.90 -21.54
C ARG A 183 5.05 16.53 -20.14
N LEU A 184 4.22 15.90 -19.31
CA LEU A 184 4.68 15.37 -18.01
C LEU A 184 5.70 14.23 -18.17
N GLU A 185 5.49 13.34 -19.14
CA GLU A 185 6.45 12.28 -19.48
C GLU A 185 7.81 12.85 -19.86
N GLU A 186 7.86 13.89 -20.69
CA GLU A 186 9.11 14.56 -21.07
C GLU A 186 9.89 15.08 -19.86
N TYR A 187 9.20 15.67 -18.86
CA TYR A 187 9.84 16.12 -17.63
C TYR A 187 10.39 14.96 -16.80
N LEU A 188 9.64 13.87 -16.67
CA LEU A 188 10.04 12.72 -15.86
C LEU A 188 11.11 11.86 -16.54
N ARG A 189 11.14 11.85 -17.87
CA ARG A 189 12.15 11.12 -18.64
C ARG A 189 13.55 11.71 -18.42
N LYS A 190 13.67 13.04 -18.38
CA LYS A 190 14.92 13.72 -18.00
C LYS A 190 15.42 13.28 -16.63
N LEU A 191 14.51 13.12 -15.67
CA LEU A 191 14.83 12.64 -14.32
C LEU A 191 15.11 11.14 -14.23
N THR A 192 14.83 10.38 -15.28
CA THR A 192 15.12 8.94 -15.38
C THR A 192 16.47 8.70 -16.04
N GLU A 193 16.88 9.60 -16.95
CA GLU A 193 18.09 9.50 -17.78
C GLU A 193 19.34 10.14 -17.14
N GLU A 194 19.20 11.00 -16.11
CA GLU A 194 20.33 11.56 -15.35
C GLU A 194 20.99 10.52 -14.44
N SER A 195 21.74 9.61 -15.07
CA SER A 195 22.77 8.75 -14.50
C SER A 195 23.77 8.41 -15.61
N ARG A 196 24.45 9.45 -16.12
CA ARG A 196 25.73 9.32 -16.81
C ARG A 196 26.68 10.38 -16.27
#